data_AF-A0AAD3H487-F1
#
_entry.id   AF-A0AAD3H487-F1
#
_cell.length_a   1.000
_cell.length_b   1.000
_cell.length_c   1.000
_cell.angle_alpha   90.00
_cell.angle_beta   90.00
_cell.angle_gamma   90.00
#
_symmetry.space_group_name_H-M   'P 1'
#
loop_
_entity.id
_entity.type
_entity.pdbx_description
1 polymer ?
#
loop_
_entity_poly.entity_id
_entity_poly.type
_entity_poly.pdbx_seq_one_letter_code
_entity_poly.pdbx_strand_id
1 'polypeptide(L)'
;MTPSSHFSSLTVDGLPRQETLYFYSILQQGFLDSESHPNSNTSVLDVAYTLKKAFHDLLLSQIHVDAKEKTEQEEQEEQDSSSEQQNQGAAEVGGYSPLLPLILELYENLKALIPNRKDLHDSFQISTTEIQNSLHSYKETIALIRNIAEKLTHLESQDRAVSTQNWLDSFSNTDSNLYCDEKMTLPIYNPTTDESEEITLMQKKWVVASVHFLSEKISQTLKDIADFQLSHVLAPQIHSMGKQLLLQDFNARFHCSESGVPPHTITWLQEIIDSCSDEIMEWDETQRLNVIVQKGWVDHILFRTPRNDPELLSKNTSDNSNDKDSNASPPTPFYMPEVFYLNESSIHGIRLTTQISVVGSSLALHASSSAGPGTGAKLKQDPLEPIVEDCRMNLIHAMGNKMVGSQEEYENAVTEAVVDLTTVLNSSILENEEALADMKMILGKKVSATMRGTDPVIKLLDNRMRNIFREMIVIDPRKVSQKQQAPTSMKSGVMNSAPSNNQGDNDSYRAAFKEICKKEFVKGGFSFYAEELAEAILMAHEIMQLTLDVHGSWLDKAFCDIAKVA
;
A
#
# COMPACT_ATOMS: atom_id res chain seq x y z
N MET A 1 10.78 -26.58 16.19
CA MET A 1 11.60 -25.45 16.68
C MET A 1 10.68 -24.53 17.46
N THR A 2 10.76 -24.58 18.79
CA THR A 2 9.92 -23.82 19.72
C THR A 2 10.58 -22.48 20.06
N PRO A 3 9.89 -21.34 19.94
CA PRO A 3 10.34 -20.08 20.49
C PRO A 3 9.54 -19.77 21.77
N SER A 4 10.05 -20.17 22.95
CA SER A 4 9.38 -19.82 24.23
C SER A 4 10.36 -19.59 25.39
N SER A 5 11.47 -18.88 25.17
CA SER A 5 12.44 -18.68 26.27
C SER A 5 13.17 -17.33 26.29
N HIS A 6 12.68 -16.28 25.63
CA HIS A 6 13.41 -14.99 25.59
C HIS A 6 12.68 -13.76 26.18
N PHE A 7 11.50 -13.92 26.79
CA PHE A 7 10.83 -12.79 27.47
C PHE A 7 11.17 -12.64 28.97
N SER A 8 11.88 -13.58 29.57
CA SER A 8 12.21 -13.55 31.01
C SER A 8 13.39 -12.64 31.38
N SER A 9 13.99 -11.91 30.42
CA SER A 9 15.16 -11.05 30.68
C SER A 9 14.94 -9.55 30.45
N LEU A 10 13.70 -9.10 30.23
CA LEU A 10 13.38 -7.67 30.24
C LEU A 10 12.99 -7.27 31.66
N THR A 11 14.00 -6.95 32.48
CA THR A 11 13.80 -6.09 33.65
C THR A 11 13.69 -4.65 33.14
N VAL A 12 12.56 -4.00 33.40
CA VAL A 12 12.48 -2.54 33.29
C VAL A 12 13.31 -2.00 34.44
N ASP A 13 14.50 -1.49 34.13
CA ASP A 13 15.42 -0.96 35.13
C ASP A 13 14.71 0.17 35.91
N GLY A 14 14.53 -0.04 37.22
CA GLY A 14 14.02 0.98 38.14
C GLY A 14 12.68 0.68 38.85
N LEU A 15 11.95 -0.40 38.52
CA LEU A 15 10.71 -0.76 39.22
C LEU A 15 10.90 -1.86 40.28
N PRO A 16 10.28 -1.77 41.47
CA PRO A 16 10.23 -2.85 42.44
C PRO A 16 9.65 -4.14 41.86
N ARG A 17 10.22 -5.30 42.23
CA ARG A 17 9.88 -6.64 41.70
C ARG A 17 8.38 -7.00 41.77
N GLN A 18 7.62 -6.39 42.69
CA GLN A 18 6.17 -6.61 42.82
C GLN A 18 5.34 -5.84 41.79
N GLU A 19 5.75 -4.63 41.42
CA GLU A 19 5.08 -3.81 40.40
C GLU A 19 5.33 -4.35 38.99
N THR A 20 6.53 -4.89 38.76
CA THR A 20 6.83 -5.64 37.53
C THR A 20 5.92 -6.86 37.39
N LEU A 21 5.65 -7.58 38.48
CA LEU A 21 4.76 -8.75 38.48
C LEU A 21 3.30 -8.37 38.25
N TYR A 22 2.83 -7.25 38.81
CA TYR A 22 1.49 -6.72 38.54
C TYR A 22 1.34 -6.30 37.07
N PHE A 23 2.34 -5.61 36.52
CA PHE A 23 2.40 -5.22 35.11
C PHE A 23 2.42 -6.43 34.16
N TYR A 24 3.20 -7.47 34.48
CA TYR A 24 3.18 -8.74 33.74
C TYR A 24 1.83 -9.45 33.85
N SER A 25 1.15 -9.39 35.00
CA SER A 25 -0.17 -10.02 35.16
C SER A 25 -1.25 -9.35 34.30
N ILE A 26 -1.20 -8.02 34.12
CA ILE A 26 -2.12 -7.27 33.26
C ILE A 26 -1.86 -7.57 31.78
N LEU A 27 -0.58 -7.62 31.37
CA LEU A 27 -0.19 -8.03 30.02
C LEU A 27 -0.61 -9.47 29.71
N GLN A 28 -0.44 -10.36 30.68
CA GLN A 28 -0.80 -11.77 30.57
C GLN A 28 -2.32 -11.96 30.54
N GLN A 29 -3.09 -11.19 31.32
CA GLN A 29 -4.55 -11.20 31.29
C GLN A 29 -5.09 -10.72 29.93
N GLY A 30 -4.54 -9.61 29.40
CA GLY A 30 -4.93 -9.09 28.08
C GLY A 30 -4.59 -10.03 26.92
N PHE A 31 -3.46 -10.75 27.02
CA PHE A 31 -3.10 -11.80 26.04
C PHE A 31 -3.99 -13.04 26.16
N LEU A 32 -4.24 -13.54 27.38
CA LEU A 32 -5.06 -14.73 27.62
C LEU A 32 -6.53 -14.51 27.24
N ASP A 33 -7.07 -13.31 27.45
CA ASP A 33 -8.42 -12.96 27.03
C ASP A 33 -8.55 -12.95 25.50
N SER A 34 -7.49 -12.57 24.76
CA SER A 34 -7.44 -12.65 23.29
C SER A 34 -7.34 -14.09 22.75
N GLU A 35 -6.68 -14.98 23.47
CA GLU A 35 -6.55 -16.40 23.08
C GLU A 35 -7.84 -17.21 23.36
N SER A 36 -8.62 -16.80 24.37
CA SER A 36 -9.87 -17.48 24.75
C SER A 36 -11.06 -17.20 23.80
N HIS A 37 -10.95 -16.16 22.96
CA HIS A 37 -11.96 -15.78 21.97
C HIS A 37 -11.32 -15.42 20.62
N PRO A 38 -11.05 -16.39 19.73
CA PRO A 38 -10.36 -16.17 18.44
C PRO A 38 -11.12 -15.29 17.42
N ASN A 39 -12.32 -14.82 17.78
CA ASN A 39 -13.15 -13.91 16.97
C ASN A 39 -13.26 -12.50 17.56
N SER A 40 -12.70 -12.20 18.73
CA SER A 40 -12.55 -10.81 19.16
C SER A 40 -11.27 -10.27 18.53
N ASN A 41 -11.41 -9.47 17.48
CA ASN A 41 -10.34 -8.58 17.01
C ASN A 41 -10.08 -7.53 18.09
N THR A 42 -9.49 -7.93 19.21
CA THR A 42 -8.93 -6.99 20.18
C THR A 42 -7.78 -6.32 19.47
N SER A 43 -8.05 -5.11 18.97
CA SER A 43 -7.09 -4.40 18.14
C SER A 43 -5.85 -4.07 18.97
N VAL A 44 -4.71 -3.89 18.32
CA VAL A 44 -3.50 -3.37 18.98
C VAL A 44 -3.79 -2.05 19.70
N LEU A 45 -4.79 -1.29 19.24
CA LEU A 45 -5.29 -0.09 19.92
C LEU A 45 -5.99 -0.40 21.26
N ASP A 46 -6.76 -1.48 21.37
CA ASP A 46 -7.47 -1.85 22.61
C ASP A 46 -6.50 -2.30 23.70
N VAL A 47 -5.44 -3.02 23.31
CA VAL A 47 -4.35 -3.41 24.21
C VAL A 47 -3.56 -2.16 24.65
N ALA A 48 -3.22 -1.28 23.72
CA ALA A 48 -2.54 -0.03 24.04
C ALA A 48 -3.38 0.88 24.96
N TYR A 49 -4.69 0.97 24.74
CA TYR A 49 -5.61 1.72 25.59
C TYR A 49 -5.69 1.13 27.01
N THR A 50 -5.79 -0.20 27.13
CA THR A 50 -5.84 -0.90 28.41
C THR A 50 -4.55 -0.70 29.21
N LEU A 51 -3.40 -0.76 28.54
CA LEU A 51 -2.09 -0.51 29.16
C LEU A 51 -1.92 0.94 29.59
N LYS A 52 -2.34 1.90 28.75
CA LYS A 52 -2.33 3.34 29.10
C LYS A 52 -3.21 3.63 30.32
N LYS A 53 -4.39 3.00 30.39
CA LYS A 53 -5.29 3.12 31.54
C LYS A 53 -4.70 2.50 32.80
N ALA A 54 -4.14 1.29 32.71
CA ALA A 54 -3.51 0.63 33.85
C ALA A 54 -2.30 1.43 34.39
N PHE A 55 -1.51 2.01 33.50
CA PHE A 55 -0.39 2.88 33.87
C PHE A 55 -0.88 4.20 34.51
N HIS A 56 -1.93 4.81 33.97
CA HIS A 56 -2.59 5.98 34.57
C HIS A 56 -3.09 5.68 35.99
N ASP A 57 -3.77 4.55 36.19
CA ASP A 57 -4.32 4.15 37.48
C ASP A 57 -3.20 3.81 38.48
N LEU A 58 -2.09 3.21 38.02
CA LEU A 58 -0.90 2.96 38.82
C LEU A 58 -0.25 4.28 39.29
N LEU A 59 -0.06 5.25 38.41
CA LEU A 59 0.49 6.56 38.78
C LEU A 59 -0.38 7.29 39.81
N LEU A 60 -1.69 7.26 39.63
CA LEU A 60 -2.62 7.84 40.60
C LEU A 60 -2.54 7.13 41.96
N SER A 61 -2.40 5.81 41.96
CA SER A 61 -2.25 5.04 43.19
C SER A 61 -0.94 5.38 43.91
N GLN A 62 0.19 5.50 43.19
CA GLN A 62 1.47 5.85 43.79
C GLN A 62 1.46 7.25 44.38
N ILE A 63 0.92 8.22 43.63
CA ILE A 63 0.76 9.61 44.09
C ILE A 63 -0.15 9.70 45.34
N HIS A 64 -1.09 8.76 45.52
CA HIS A 64 -1.96 8.72 46.69
C HIS A 64 -1.29 8.04 47.89
N VAL A 65 -0.55 6.95 47.66
CA VAL A 65 0.25 6.26 48.70
C VAL A 65 1.30 7.20 49.28
N ASP A 66 2.08 7.88 48.42
CA ASP A 66 3.12 8.83 48.87
C ASP A 66 2.52 9.98 49.70
N ALA A 67 1.29 10.42 49.38
CA ALA A 67 0.60 11.46 50.14
C ALA A 67 0.11 10.97 51.49
N LYS A 68 -0.41 9.74 51.56
CA LYS A 68 -0.94 9.14 52.78
C LYS A 68 0.18 8.78 53.76
N GLU A 69 1.28 8.21 53.28
CA GLU A 69 2.45 7.90 54.10
C GLU A 69 3.04 9.17 54.75
N LYS A 70 2.97 10.32 54.07
CA LYS A 70 3.38 11.62 54.63
C LYS A 70 2.48 12.05 55.77
N THR A 71 1.16 11.97 55.61
CA THR A 71 0.19 12.32 56.66
C THR A 71 0.34 11.43 57.90
N GLU A 72 0.53 10.12 57.70
CA GLU A 72 0.73 9.17 58.82
C GLU A 72 2.07 9.41 59.56
N GLN A 73 3.12 9.81 58.85
CA GLN A 73 4.41 10.19 59.47
C GLN A 73 4.30 11.48 60.27
N GLU A 74 3.60 12.50 59.75
CA GLU A 74 3.36 13.77 60.46
C GLU A 74 2.54 13.55 61.75
N GLU A 75 1.51 12.69 61.71
CA GLU A 75 0.70 12.34 62.89
C GLU A 75 1.49 11.55 63.95
N GLN A 76 2.41 10.66 63.52
CA GLN A 76 3.30 9.93 64.44
C GLN A 76 4.35 10.84 65.06
N GLU A 77 4.95 11.75 64.30
CA GLU A 77 5.90 12.73 64.81
C GLU A 77 5.25 13.74 65.76
N GLU A 78 3.98 14.13 65.54
CA GLU A 78 3.23 14.95 66.49
C GLU A 78 2.96 14.22 67.82
N GLN A 79 2.76 12.90 67.81
CA GLN A 79 2.58 12.11 69.04
C GLN A 79 3.89 11.89 69.82
N ASP A 80 5.05 11.84 69.14
CA ASP A 80 6.37 11.64 69.75
C ASP A 80 7.15 12.95 70.03
N SER A 81 6.58 14.12 69.70
CA SER A 81 7.18 15.46 69.86
C SER A 81 7.24 16.00 71.32
N SER A 82 7.63 15.15 72.28
CA SER A 82 8.10 15.57 73.61
C SER A 82 9.63 15.55 73.75
N SER A 83 10.38 15.14 72.72
CA SER A 83 11.85 15.17 72.73
C SER A 83 12.41 16.03 71.61
N GLU A 84 12.90 17.19 72.02
CA GLU A 84 13.48 18.25 71.22
C GLU A 84 14.84 17.85 70.58
N GLN A 85 15.00 18.27 69.31
CA GLN A 85 16.24 18.66 68.61
C GLN A 85 16.89 17.69 67.60
N GLN A 86 17.03 18.27 66.38
CA GLN A 86 17.91 17.94 65.25
C GLN A 86 17.45 16.85 64.28
N ASN A 87 16.50 17.19 63.40
CA ASN A 87 16.45 16.60 62.06
C ASN A 87 16.35 17.71 61.00
N GLN A 88 17.50 18.20 60.54
CA GLN A 88 17.57 19.13 59.42
C GLN A 88 17.68 18.33 58.12
N GLY A 89 16.69 18.49 57.23
CA GLY A 89 16.90 18.38 55.78
C GLY A 89 16.46 17.10 55.09
N ALA A 90 15.43 16.40 55.58
CA ALA A 90 14.67 15.53 54.68
C ALA A 90 13.92 16.44 53.69
N ALA A 91 14.45 16.57 52.47
CA ALA A 91 13.79 17.32 51.41
C ALA A 91 12.38 16.74 51.22
N GLU A 92 11.36 17.55 51.46
CA GLU A 92 9.97 17.13 51.29
C GLU A 92 9.79 16.53 49.89
N VAL A 93 9.49 15.24 49.83
CA VAL A 93 9.21 14.58 48.55
C VAL A 93 7.89 15.16 48.04
N GLY A 94 7.97 15.96 46.97
CA GLY A 94 6.81 16.61 46.37
C GLY A 94 5.74 15.61 45.93
N GLY A 95 4.46 15.95 46.13
CA GLY A 95 3.32 15.08 45.83
C GLY A 95 3.13 14.69 44.35
N TYR A 96 4.00 15.17 43.44
CA TYR A 96 4.04 14.80 42.02
C TYR A 96 5.37 14.14 41.61
N SER A 97 6.21 13.74 42.57
CA SER A 97 7.50 13.07 42.29
C SER A 97 7.39 11.86 41.33
N PRO A 98 6.34 11.01 41.39
CA PRO A 98 6.17 9.90 40.43
C PRO A 98 6.04 10.32 38.96
N LEU A 99 5.71 11.59 38.67
CA LEU A 99 5.62 12.11 37.30
C LEU A 99 6.94 12.61 36.73
N LEU A 100 8.00 12.71 37.56
CA LEU A 100 9.30 13.21 37.14
C LEU A 100 9.85 12.47 35.91
N PRO A 101 9.85 11.12 35.82
CA PRO A 101 10.36 10.42 34.65
C PRO A 101 9.59 10.75 33.37
N LEU A 102 8.27 10.86 33.46
CA LEU A 102 7.40 11.18 32.31
C LEU A 102 7.60 12.60 31.82
N ILE A 103 7.73 13.57 32.73
CA ILE A 103 7.95 14.96 32.36
C ILE A 103 9.34 15.14 31.75
N LEU A 104 10.35 14.44 32.28
CA LEU A 104 11.70 14.42 31.69
C LEU A 104 11.67 13.81 30.28
N GLU A 105 11.02 12.67 30.10
CA GLU A 105 10.83 12.04 28.78
C GLU A 105 10.12 12.99 27.82
N LEU A 106 9.06 13.66 28.29
CA LEU A 106 8.29 14.62 27.50
C LEU A 106 9.18 15.79 27.05
N TYR A 107 10.02 16.34 27.92
CA TYR A 107 10.99 17.38 27.58
C TYR A 107 12.03 16.91 26.55
N GLU A 108 12.56 15.71 26.72
CA GLU A 108 13.54 15.15 25.77
C GLU A 108 12.91 14.90 24.39
N ASN A 109 11.68 14.36 24.36
CA ASN A 109 10.93 14.18 23.11
C ASN A 109 10.57 15.51 22.46
N LEU A 110 10.24 16.55 23.24
CA LEU A 110 9.99 17.91 22.74
C LEU A 110 11.27 18.52 22.12
N LYS A 111 12.44 18.31 22.73
CA LYS A 111 13.73 18.71 22.15
C LYS A 111 14.04 17.95 20.84
N ALA A 112 13.68 16.66 20.79
CA ALA A 112 13.89 15.81 19.62
C ALA A 112 13.08 16.28 18.39
N LEU A 113 11.99 17.02 18.58
CA LEU A 113 11.23 17.64 17.48
C LEU A 113 12.02 18.71 16.70
N ILE A 114 13.08 19.26 17.27
CA ILE A 114 13.87 20.33 16.65
C ILE A 114 15.33 19.89 16.49
N PRO A 115 15.61 18.87 15.66
CA PRO A 115 16.98 18.41 15.47
C PRO A 115 17.82 19.55 14.88
N ASN A 116 18.97 19.84 15.51
CA ASN A 116 20.00 20.79 15.05
C ASN A 116 19.71 22.30 15.20
N ARG A 117 18.67 22.73 15.94
CA ARG A 117 18.42 24.15 16.24
C ARG A 117 18.86 24.52 17.66
N LYS A 118 20.17 24.75 17.81
CA LYS A 118 20.77 25.15 19.10
C LYS A 118 20.15 26.42 19.68
N ASP A 119 19.78 27.36 18.81
CA ASP A 119 19.11 28.62 19.17
C ASP A 119 17.75 28.41 19.84
N LEU A 120 17.01 27.37 19.40
CA LEU A 120 15.75 27.02 20.02
C LEU A 120 15.98 26.16 21.26
N HIS A 121 16.96 25.26 21.26
CA HIS A 121 17.30 24.42 22.42
C HIS A 121 17.59 25.25 23.67
N ASP A 122 18.21 26.43 23.53
CA ASP A 122 18.44 27.37 24.63
C ASP A 122 17.13 27.82 25.30
N SER A 123 16.03 27.94 24.53
CA SER A 123 14.70 28.22 25.09
C SER A 123 14.06 27.02 25.81
N PHE A 124 14.59 25.81 25.62
CA PHE A 124 14.18 24.56 26.31
C PHE A 124 15.15 24.13 27.42
N GLN A 125 16.18 24.93 27.73
CA GLN A 125 17.10 24.65 28.82
C GLN A 125 16.41 24.87 30.17
N ILE A 126 15.64 23.89 30.60
CA ILE A 126 15.19 23.75 31.98
C ILE A 126 16.02 22.61 32.55
N SER A 127 16.77 22.90 33.61
CA SER A 127 17.60 21.91 34.29
C SER A 127 16.73 20.83 34.92
N THR A 128 17.24 19.60 35.02
CA THR A 128 16.56 18.50 35.72
C THR A 128 16.19 18.90 37.15
N THR A 129 17.02 19.71 37.81
CA THR A 129 16.75 20.29 39.13
C THR A 129 15.58 21.26 39.15
N GLU A 130 15.43 22.12 38.15
CA GLU A 130 14.27 23.03 38.05
C GLU A 130 12.97 22.27 37.78
N ILE A 131 13.03 21.21 36.96
CA ILE A 131 11.88 20.30 36.74
C ILE A 131 11.51 19.62 38.06
N GLN A 132 12.48 19.06 38.77
CA GLN A 132 12.26 18.42 40.06
C GLN A 132 11.68 19.39 41.09
N ASN A 133 12.21 20.62 41.16
CA ASN A 133 11.70 21.67 42.04
C ASN A 133 10.24 22.00 41.71
N SER A 134 9.90 22.10 40.41
CA SER A 134 8.54 22.40 39.97
C SER A 134 7.51 21.32 40.33
N LEU A 135 7.94 20.10 40.70
CA LEU A 135 7.06 18.99 41.09
C LEU A 135 6.66 18.99 42.57
N HIS A 136 7.12 19.98 43.35
CA HIS A 136 6.73 20.11 44.76
C HIS A 136 5.36 20.77 44.93
N SER A 137 4.93 21.58 43.96
CA SER A 137 3.66 22.30 44.01
C SER A 137 2.85 22.09 42.73
N TYR A 138 1.54 21.87 42.90
CA TYR A 138 0.59 21.81 41.78
C TYR A 138 0.76 23.01 40.84
N LYS A 139 0.87 24.22 41.40
CA LYS A 139 0.99 25.46 40.62
C LYS A 139 2.22 25.48 39.71
N GLU A 140 3.35 25.01 40.21
CA GLU A 140 4.61 24.98 39.46
C GLU A 140 4.62 23.85 38.43
N THR A 141 4.09 22.67 38.80
CA THR A 141 3.93 21.52 37.89
C THR A 141 3.08 21.90 36.70
N ILE A 142 1.99 22.62 36.96
CA ILE A 142 1.09 23.09 35.94
C ILE A 142 1.71 24.18 35.07
N ALA A 143 2.43 25.14 35.65
CA ALA A 143 3.16 26.13 34.88
C ALA A 143 4.18 25.47 33.92
N LEU A 144 4.82 24.39 34.37
CA LEU A 144 5.74 23.58 33.55
C LEU A 144 5.01 22.89 32.39
N ILE A 145 3.89 22.20 32.66
CA ILE A 145 3.07 21.54 31.62
C ILE A 145 2.52 22.56 30.61
N ARG A 146 2.10 23.74 31.08
CA ARG A 146 1.67 24.85 30.21
C ARG A 146 2.80 25.29 29.28
N ASN A 147 4.01 25.48 29.81
CA ASN A 147 5.17 25.88 29.03
C ASN A 147 5.50 24.87 27.91
N ILE A 148 5.41 23.58 28.23
CA ILE A 148 5.56 22.49 27.26
C ILE A 148 4.50 22.62 26.15
N ALA A 149 3.23 22.75 26.53
CA ALA A 149 2.12 22.83 25.59
C ALA A 149 2.25 24.04 24.66
N GLU A 150 2.59 25.23 25.18
CA GLU A 150 2.84 26.44 24.40
C GLU A 150 3.92 26.22 23.34
N LYS A 151 5.04 25.59 23.73
CA LYS A 151 6.13 25.27 22.81
C LYS A 151 5.71 24.22 21.79
N LEU A 152 4.97 23.20 22.20
CA LEU A 152 4.45 22.17 21.30
C LEU A 152 3.54 22.77 20.23
N THR A 153 2.63 23.68 20.59
CA THR A 153 1.73 24.36 19.63
C THR A 153 2.49 25.06 18.49
N HIS A 154 3.71 25.55 18.76
CA HIS A 154 4.57 26.16 17.73
C HIS A 154 5.33 25.15 16.85
N LEU A 155 5.46 23.90 17.29
CA LEU A 155 6.16 22.83 16.58
C LEU A 155 5.21 21.92 15.80
N GLU A 156 3.92 21.96 16.12
CA GLU A 156 2.90 21.19 15.44
C GLU A 156 2.49 21.78 14.09
N SER A 157 1.91 20.94 13.23
CA SER A 157 1.17 21.43 12.06
C SER A 157 -0.04 22.25 12.51
N GLN A 158 -0.43 23.23 11.70
CA GLN A 158 -1.54 24.14 12.01
C GLN A 158 -2.84 23.41 12.37
N ASP A 159 -3.14 22.31 11.68
CA ASP A 159 -4.35 21.51 11.94
C ASP A 159 -4.29 20.77 13.28
N ARG A 160 -3.11 20.29 13.68
CA ARG A 160 -2.93 19.56 14.94
C ARG A 160 -2.83 20.50 16.15
N ALA A 161 -2.22 21.67 15.96
CA ALA A 161 -2.06 22.70 16.97
C ALA A 161 -3.40 23.15 17.58
N VAL A 162 -4.51 23.06 16.85
CA VAL A 162 -5.86 23.41 17.34
C VAL A 162 -6.23 22.66 18.62
N SER A 163 -5.93 21.36 18.69
CA SER A 163 -6.24 20.56 19.89
C SER A 163 -5.40 20.95 21.10
N THR A 164 -4.12 21.27 20.90
CA THR A 164 -3.21 21.75 21.95
C THR A 164 -3.59 23.16 22.39
N GLN A 165 -4.02 24.02 21.46
CA GLN A 165 -4.55 25.35 21.75
C GLN A 165 -5.86 25.28 22.54
N ASN A 166 -6.80 24.41 22.14
CA ASN A 166 -8.03 24.18 22.90
C ASN A 166 -7.74 23.69 24.32
N TRP A 167 -6.69 22.85 24.48
CA TRP A 167 -6.21 22.41 25.79
C TRP A 167 -5.65 23.58 26.60
N LEU A 168 -4.83 24.46 26.01
CA LEU A 168 -4.30 25.69 26.63
C LEU A 168 -5.40 26.70 27.03
N ASP A 169 -6.43 26.84 26.20
CA ASP A 169 -7.57 27.72 26.46
C ASP A 169 -8.42 27.17 27.62
N SER A 170 -8.69 25.85 27.60
CA SER A 170 -9.37 25.15 28.70
C SER A 170 -8.60 25.27 30.01
N PHE A 171 -7.28 25.18 29.93
CA PHE A 171 -6.39 25.37 31.06
C PHE A 171 -6.49 26.78 31.65
N SER A 172 -6.43 27.82 30.81
CA SER A 172 -6.53 29.23 31.26
C SER A 172 -7.89 29.55 31.92
N ASN A 173 -8.96 28.88 31.48
CA ASN A 173 -10.28 28.99 32.10
C ASN A 173 -10.36 28.24 33.44
N THR A 174 -9.60 27.15 33.58
CA THR A 174 -9.56 26.31 34.79
C THR A 174 -8.80 27.00 35.92
N ASP A 175 -7.67 27.66 35.61
CA ASP A 175 -6.93 28.50 36.57
C ASP A 175 -7.80 29.60 37.20
N SER A 176 -8.80 30.09 36.46
CA SER A 176 -9.73 31.12 36.93
C SER A 176 -10.86 30.57 37.80
N ASN A 177 -11.28 29.30 37.60
CA ASN A 177 -12.44 28.70 38.28
C ASN A 177 -12.05 27.78 39.45
N LEU A 178 -10.89 27.11 39.43
CA LEU A 178 -10.44 26.26 40.54
C LEU A 178 -9.97 27.07 41.76
N TYR A 179 -9.68 28.36 41.58
CA TYR A 179 -9.29 29.27 42.67
C TYR A 179 -10.41 30.22 43.13
N CYS A 180 -11.56 30.25 42.46
CA CYS A 180 -12.60 31.25 42.70
C CYS A 180 -14.02 30.67 42.57
N ASP A 181 -14.41 29.75 43.46
CA ASP A 181 -15.74 29.89 44.06
C ASP A 181 -15.85 29.15 45.40
N GLU A 182 -15.38 29.81 46.47
CA GLU A 182 -15.76 29.53 47.86
C GLU A 182 -17.30 29.68 48.09
N LYS A 183 -18.09 29.95 47.03
CA LYS A 183 -19.53 30.21 47.07
C LYS A 183 -20.36 29.44 46.04
N MET A 184 -19.87 28.34 45.48
CA MET A 184 -20.79 27.35 44.92
C MET A 184 -21.45 26.58 46.07
N THR A 185 -22.43 27.20 46.71
CA THR A 185 -23.24 26.60 47.77
C THR A 185 -24.04 25.44 47.19
N LEU A 186 -23.43 24.26 47.15
CA LEU A 186 -24.14 23.00 47.08
C LEU A 186 -25.02 22.89 48.34
N PRO A 187 -26.22 22.31 48.22
CA PRO A 187 -27.20 22.29 49.29
C PRO A 187 -26.72 21.40 50.44
N ILE A 188 -26.27 22.04 51.52
CA ILE A 188 -26.22 21.55 52.92
C ILE A 188 -25.88 20.06 53.02
N TYR A 189 -24.63 19.70 52.76
CA TYR A 189 -24.02 18.47 53.25
C TYR A 189 -23.07 18.83 54.38
N ASN A 190 -23.12 18.08 55.50
CA ASN A 190 -22.38 18.40 56.71
C ASN A 190 -20.86 18.28 56.50
N PRO A 191 -20.06 19.31 56.83
CA PRO A 191 -18.61 19.28 56.70
C PRO A 191 -18.03 18.62 57.96
N THR A 192 -17.91 17.31 57.93
CA THR A 192 -17.00 16.59 58.81
C THR A 192 -16.29 15.57 57.95
N THR A 193 -15.01 15.84 57.66
CA THR A 193 -14.02 15.05 56.89
C THR A 193 -14.16 15.01 55.35
N ASP A 194 -13.04 15.30 54.66
CA ASP A 194 -12.66 14.97 53.26
C ASP A 194 -12.86 15.89 52.03
N GLU A 195 -13.40 17.11 52.12
CA GLU A 195 -13.50 17.98 50.92
C GLU A 195 -12.13 18.41 50.34
N SER A 196 -11.10 18.53 51.19
CA SER A 196 -9.73 18.88 50.77
C SER A 196 -9.02 17.75 50.00
N GLU A 197 -9.37 16.49 50.31
CA GLU A 197 -8.78 15.33 49.63
C GLU A 197 -9.34 15.16 48.22
N GLU A 198 -10.63 15.41 48.03
CA GLU A 198 -11.29 15.28 46.72
C GLU A 198 -10.77 16.31 45.69
N ILE A 199 -10.56 17.57 46.11
CA ILE A 199 -9.98 18.63 45.25
C ILE A 199 -8.55 18.23 44.83
N THR A 200 -7.77 17.69 45.76
CA THR A 200 -6.39 17.25 45.53
C THR A 200 -6.34 16.07 44.54
N LEU A 201 -7.29 15.13 44.64
CA LEU A 201 -7.40 14.01 43.71
C LEU A 201 -7.76 14.45 42.28
N MET A 202 -8.69 15.40 42.13
CA MET A 202 -9.05 15.95 40.81
C MET A 202 -7.89 16.68 40.15
N GLN A 203 -7.14 17.49 40.92
CA GLN A 203 -5.92 18.15 40.44
C GLN A 203 -4.88 17.13 39.97
N LYS A 204 -4.64 16.07 40.76
CA LYS A 204 -3.73 14.98 40.39
C LYS A 204 -4.17 14.28 39.09
N LYS A 205 -5.45 13.93 38.95
CA LYS A 205 -6.01 13.36 37.71
C LYS A 205 -5.81 14.27 36.50
N TRP A 206 -6.03 15.57 36.68
CA TRP A 206 -5.88 16.54 35.60
C TRP A 206 -4.42 16.69 35.14
N VAL A 207 -3.47 16.72 36.07
CA VAL A 207 -2.02 16.74 35.78
C VAL A 207 -1.63 15.51 34.97
N VAL A 208 -1.99 14.31 35.44
CA VAL A 208 -1.64 13.04 34.77
C VAL A 208 -2.25 12.99 33.36
N ALA A 209 -3.53 13.34 33.22
CA ALA A 209 -4.19 13.40 31.92
C ALA A 209 -3.51 14.38 30.95
N SER A 210 -3.03 15.52 31.46
CA SER A 210 -2.35 16.54 30.67
C SER A 210 -0.97 16.09 30.20
N VAL A 211 -0.18 15.47 31.08
CA VAL A 211 1.12 14.88 30.70
C VAL A 211 0.93 13.80 29.63
N HIS A 212 -0.05 12.91 29.82
CA HIS A 212 -0.35 11.87 28.85
C HIS A 212 -0.82 12.44 27.49
N PHE A 213 -1.71 13.44 27.51
CA PHE A 213 -2.15 14.14 26.30
C PHE A 213 -0.96 14.73 25.54
N LEU A 214 -0.11 15.52 26.21
CA LEU A 214 1.04 16.16 25.57
C LEU A 214 2.08 15.15 25.09
N SER A 215 2.29 14.06 25.81
CA SER A 215 3.18 12.97 25.39
C SER A 215 2.71 12.31 24.08
N GLU A 216 1.42 12.02 23.97
CA GLU A 216 0.83 11.47 22.73
C GLU A 216 0.97 12.45 21.57
N LYS A 217 0.71 13.73 21.84
CA LYS A 217 0.83 14.82 20.87
C LYS A 217 2.27 14.94 20.34
N ILE A 218 3.28 14.92 21.21
CA ILE A 218 4.70 14.95 20.81
C ILE A 218 5.08 13.70 20.02
N SER A 219 4.67 12.50 20.47
CA SER A 219 4.93 11.24 19.78
C SER A 219 4.39 11.25 18.35
N GLN A 220 3.19 11.80 18.19
CA GLN A 220 2.57 11.97 16.89
C GLN A 220 3.30 12.99 16.01
N THR A 221 3.79 14.10 16.58
CA THR A 221 4.60 15.07 15.83
C THR A 221 5.96 14.47 15.40
N LEU A 222 6.58 13.63 16.24
CA LEU A 222 7.79 12.88 15.88
C LEU A 222 7.52 11.94 14.69
N LYS A 223 6.37 11.25 14.70
CA LYS A 223 5.94 10.42 13.58
C LYS A 223 5.75 11.24 12.31
N ASP A 224 5.12 12.40 12.39
CA ASP A 224 4.93 13.29 11.25
C ASP A 224 6.28 13.76 10.67
N ILE A 225 7.27 14.06 11.51
CA ILE A 225 8.63 14.39 11.07
C ILE A 225 9.27 13.20 10.36
N ALA A 226 9.15 11.98 10.91
CA ALA A 226 9.70 10.78 10.30
C ALA A 226 9.03 10.47 8.95
N ASP A 227 7.71 10.58 8.87
CA ASP A 227 6.93 10.40 7.64
C ASP A 227 7.31 11.46 6.60
N PHE A 228 7.52 12.71 7.02
CA PHE A 228 8.01 13.78 6.14
C PHE A 228 9.42 13.49 5.62
N GLN A 229 10.35 13.12 6.49
CA GLN A 229 11.73 12.77 6.10
C GLN A 229 11.74 11.58 5.14
N LEU A 230 10.94 10.55 5.41
CA LEU A 230 10.83 9.39 4.55
C LEU A 230 10.28 9.78 3.17
N SER A 231 9.16 10.51 3.13
CA SER A 231 8.46 10.82 1.88
C SER A 231 9.15 11.90 1.03
N HIS A 232 9.76 12.90 1.64
CA HIS A 232 10.30 14.08 0.94
C HIS A 232 11.82 14.10 0.82
N VAL A 233 12.54 13.36 1.67
CA VAL A 233 14.01 13.34 1.65
C VAL A 233 14.53 11.98 1.21
N LEU A 234 14.19 10.93 1.95
CA LEU A 234 14.76 9.59 1.72
C LEU A 234 14.19 8.93 0.48
N ALA A 235 12.87 8.92 0.27
CA ALA A 235 12.26 8.26 -0.88
C ALA A 235 12.72 8.85 -2.23
N PRO A 236 12.81 10.18 -2.43
CA PRO A 236 13.39 10.74 -3.66
C PRO A 236 14.87 10.40 -3.85
N GLN A 237 15.66 10.38 -2.77
CA GLN A 237 17.06 9.96 -2.81
C GLN A 237 17.19 8.48 -3.19
N ILE A 238 16.44 7.60 -2.54
CA ILE A 238 16.38 6.17 -2.85
C ILE A 238 15.94 5.95 -4.30
N HIS A 239 14.95 6.70 -4.78
CA HIS A 239 14.47 6.61 -6.16
C HIS A 239 15.55 7.04 -7.17
N SER A 240 16.19 8.19 -6.95
CA SER A 240 17.27 8.68 -7.82
C SER A 240 18.50 7.77 -7.81
N MET A 241 18.91 7.29 -6.63
CA MET A 241 19.99 6.30 -6.50
C MET A 241 19.60 4.97 -7.15
N GLY A 242 18.35 4.53 -7.02
CA GLY A 242 17.82 3.31 -7.61
C GLY A 242 17.98 3.30 -9.12
N LYS A 243 17.62 4.39 -9.81
CA LYS A 243 17.84 4.54 -11.26
C LYS A 243 19.32 4.40 -11.63
N GLN A 244 20.22 5.06 -10.88
CA GLN A 244 21.66 4.97 -11.14
C GLN A 244 22.20 3.56 -10.88
N LEU A 245 21.74 2.88 -9.82
CA LEU A 245 22.13 1.51 -9.51
C LEU A 245 21.66 0.54 -10.58
N LEU A 246 20.43 0.69 -11.10
CA LEU A 246 19.92 -0.13 -12.20
C LEU A 246 20.76 0.07 -13.48
N LEU A 247 21.13 1.31 -13.80
CA LEU A 247 22.03 1.61 -14.92
C LEU A 247 23.43 1.01 -14.73
N GLN A 248 23.99 1.10 -13.52
CA GLN A 248 25.29 0.52 -13.20
C GLN A 248 25.27 -1.00 -13.31
N ASP A 249 24.24 -1.67 -12.77
CA ASP A 249 24.09 -3.13 -12.88
C ASP A 249 23.92 -3.55 -14.33
N PHE A 250 23.08 -2.84 -15.10
CA PHE A 250 22.90 -3.08 -16.53
C PHE A 250 24.22 -2.99 -17.30
N ASN A 251 24.98 -1.91 -17.10
CA ASN A 251 26.26 -1.70 -17.77
C ASN A 251 27.30 -2.76 -17.37
N ALA A 252 27.35 -3.12 -16.08
CA ALA A 252 28.25 -4.15 -15.57
C ALA A 252 27.93 -5.53 -16.15
N ARG A 253 26.64 -5.87 -16.29
CA ARG A 253 26.18 -7.18 -16.75
C ARG A 253 26.35 -7.38 -18.26
N PHE A 254 25.98 -6.37 -19.06
CA PHE A 254 25.99 -6.48 -20.52
C PHE A 254 27.25 -5.90 -21.16
N HIS A 255 28.21 -5.45 -20.34
CA HIS A 255 29.47 -4.86 -20.80
C HIS A 255 29.26 -3.70 -21.79
N CYS A 256 28.22 -2.89 -21.55
CA CYS A 256 28.00 -1.66 -22.31
C CYS A 256 29.16 -0.70 -22.03
N SER A 257 30.09 -0.58 -22.98
CA SER A 257 30.99 0.57 -23.03
C SER A 257 30.17 1.84 -23.22
N GLU A 258 30.77 3.03 -23.01
CA GLU A 258 30.09 4.32 -23.20
C GLU A 258 29.42 4.51 -24.58
N SER A 259 29.72 3.65 -25.56
CA SER A 259 29.15 3.64 -26.91
C SER A 259 28.43 2.35 -27.31
N GLY A 260 28.44 1.29 -26.50
CA GLY A 260 27.98 -0.04 -26.90
C GLY A 260 26.51 -0.30 -26.54
N VAL A 261 25.62 -0.35 -27.54
CA VAL A 261 24.28 -0.90 -27.38
C VAL A 261 24.35 -2.43 -27.38
N PRO A 262 23.74 -3.14 -26.41
CA PRO A 262 23.68 -4.60 -26.41
C PRO A 262 23.07 -5.17 -27.69
N PRO A 263 23.54 -6.35 -28.14
CA PRO A 263 23.21 -6.87 -29.46
C PRO A 263 21.71 -7.17 -29.67
N HIS A 264 20.99 -7.67 -28.66
CA HIS A 264 19.56 -7.97 -28.84
C HIS A 264 18.72 -6.69 -28.85
N THR A 265 19.12 -5.68 -28.07
CA THR A 265 18.52 -4.34 -28.08
C THR A 265 18.73 -3.67 -29.44
N ILE A 266 19.93 -3.75 -30.03
CA ILE A 266 20.18 -3.26 -31.39
C ILE A 266 19.25 -3.95 -32.38
N THR A 267 19.20 -5.29 -32.35
CA THR A 267 18.38 -6.08 -33.28
C THR A 267 16.91 -5.70 -33.18
N TRP A 268 16.39 -5.53 -31.96
CA TRP A 268 15.02 -5.09 -31.72
C TRP A 268 14.75 -3.67 -32.23
N LEU A 269 15.63 -2.72 -31.96
CA LEU A 269 15.48 -1.34 -32.46
C LEU A 269 15.53 -1.31 -34.00
N GLN A 270 16.40 -2.11 -34.60
CA GLN A 270 16.51 -2.20 -36.06
C GLN A 270 15.24 -2.78 -36.69
N GLU A 271 14.65 -3.83 -36.10
CA GLU A 271 13.35 -4.34 -36.53
C GLU A 271 12.24 -3.27 -36.45
N ILE A 272 12.28 -2.39 -35.45
CA ILE A 272 11.32 -1.27 -35.36
C ILE A 272 11.55 -0.27 -36.49
N ILE A 273 12.81 0.12 -36.74
CA ILE A 273 13.20 1.07 -37.79
C ILE A 273 12.77 0.54 -39.16
N ASP A 274 13.07 -0.73 -39.46
CA ASP A 274 12.70 -1.40 -40.71
C ASP A 274 11.17 -1.47 -40.92
N SER A 275 10.38 -1.42 -39.83
CA SER A 275 8.91 -1.42 -39.87
C SER A 275 8.27 -0.04 -40.03
N CYS A 276 9.08 1.02 -40.08
CA CYS A 276 8.63 2.42 -40.14
C CYS A 276 8.97 3.05 -41.50
N SER A 277 8.39 4.22 -41.79
CA SER A 277 8.62 4.94 -43.05
C SER A 277 9.98 5.64 -43.07
N ASP A 278 10.47 6.02 -44.25
CA ASP A 278 11.74 6.75 -44.42
C ASP A 278 11.81 8.09 -43.66
N GLU A 279 10.67 8.61 -43.19
CA GLU A 279 10.54 9.88 -42.46
C GLU A 279 10.91 9.80 -40.96
N ILE A 280 11.36 8.64 -40.44
CA ILE A 280 11.72 8.46 -39.02
C ILE A 280 12.72 9.52 -38.52
N MET A 281 13.64 9.95 -39.38
CA MET A 281 14.69 10.91 -39.01
C MET A 281 14.16 12.32 -38.74
N GLU A 282 12.94 12.64 -39.19
CA GLU A 282 12.29 13.94 -38.95
C GLU A 282 11.46 13.94 -37.66
N TRP A 283 11.24 12.78 -37.05
CA TRP A 283 10.43 12.68 -35.84
C TRP A 283 11.13 13.31 -34.64
N ASP A 284 10.35 13.90 -33.74
CA ASP A 284 10.86 14.33 -32.44
C ASP A 284 11.08 13.15 -31.48
N GLU A 285 11.73 13.39 -30.34
CA GLU A 285 11.99 12.37 -29.31
C GLU A 285 10.69 11.71 -28.83
N THR A 286 9.61 12.47 -28.69
CA THR A 286 8.33 11.95 -28.20
C THR A 286 7.69 11.00 -29.22
N GLN A 287 7.75 11.34 -30.50
CA GLN A 287 7.27 10.51 -31.61
C GLN A 287 8.07 9.20 -31.72
N ARG A 288 9.41 9.27 -31.61
CA ARG A 288 10.26 8.07 -31.63
C ARG A 288 10.00 7.16 -30.43
N LEU A 289 9.93 7.71 -29.21
CA LEU A 289 9.59 6.94 -28.02
C LEU A 289 8.19 6.32 -28.12
N ASN A 290 7.20 7.04 -28.66
CA ASN A 290 5.87 6.48 -28.90
C ASN A 290 5.90 5.28 -29.86
N VAL A 291 6.73 5.32 -30.91
CA VAL A 291 6.89 4.18 -31.82
C VAL A 291 7.61 3.01 -31.14
N ILE A 292 8.62 3.28 -30.30
CA ILE A 292 9.26 2.26 -29.48
C ILE A 292 8.23 1.59 -28.56
N VAL A 293 7.33 2.36 -27.95
CA VAL A 293 6.28 1.82 -27.07
C VAL A 293 5.22 1.04 -27.87
N GLN A 294 4.67 1.60 -28.94
CA GLN A 294 3.54 0.98 -29.65
C GLN A 294 3.97 -0.17 -30.57
N LYS A 295 5.02 0.00 -31.37
CA LYS A 295 5.50 -1.06 -32.26
C LYS A 295 6.53 -1.93 -31.57
N GLY A 296 7.54 -1.31 -30.96
CA GLY A 296 8.62 -2.05 -30.30
C GLY A 296 8.12 -2.91 -29.15
N TRP A 297 7.48 -2.30 -28.17
CA TRP A 297 7.06 -2.99 -26.96
C TRP A 297 5.79 -3.83 -27.19
N VAL A 298 4.71 -3.26 -27.71
CA VAL A 298 3.48 -4.06 -27.89
C VAL A 298 3.67 -5.12 -28.98
N ASP A 299 4.06 -4.74 -30.20
CA ASP A 299 4.07 -5.70 -31.31
C ASP A 299 5.26 -6.65 -31.28
N HIS A 300 6.47 -6.14 -31.04
CA HIS A 300 7.70 -6.95 -31.12
C HIS A 300 8.06 -7.64 -29.81
N ILE A 301 7.53 -7.17 -28.66
CA ILE A 301 7.72 -7.85 -27.37
C ILE A 301 6.43 -8.53 -26.92
N LEU A 302 5.35 -7.83 -26.60
CA LEU A 302 4.20 -8.49 -25.97
C LEU A 302 3.45 -9.46 -26.89
N PHE A 303 3.38 -9.19 -28.18
CA PHE A 303 2.58 -9.99 -29.11
C PHE A 303 3.42 -10.63 -30.23
N ARG A 304 4.72 -10.77 -30.03
CA ARG A 304 5.56 -11.53 -30.97
C ARG A 304 5.29 -13.01 -30.81
N THR A 305 4.89 -13.66 -31.90
CA THR A 305 4.73 -15.11 -31.94
C THR A 305 6.08 -15.76 -31.58
N PRO A 306 6.17 -16.58 -30.52
CA PRO A 306 7.41 -17.27 -30.19
C PRO A 306 7.78 -18.17 -31.38
N ARG A 307 8.88 -17.81 -32.07
CA ARG A 307 9.36 -18.52 -33.27
C ARG A 307 10.04 -19.86 -32.94
N ASN A 308 10.17 -20.19 -31.65
CA ASN A 308 10.97 -21.32 -31.16
C ASN A 308 10.15 -22.61 -30.98
N ASP A 309 8.99 -22.76 -31.63
CA ASP A 309 8.35 -24.05 -31.71
C ASP A 309 8.85 -24.76 -32.99
N PRO A 310 9.88 -25.64 -32.90
CA PRO A 310 10.46 -26.32 -34.07
C PRO A 310 9.40 -27.13 -34.85
N GLU A 311 8.29 -27.51 -34.22
CA GLU A 311 7.18 -28.18 -34.91
C GLU A 311 6.43 -27.25 -35.87
N LEU A 312 6.20 -25.98 -35.50
CA LEU A 312 5.53 -24.99 -36.37
C LEU A 312 6.40 -24.55 -37.55
N LEU A 313 7.73 -24.52 -37.37
CA LEU A 313 8.68 -24.23 -38.44
C LEU A 313 8.72 -25.35 -39.50
N SER A 314 8.50 -26.60 -39.10
CA SER A 314 8.51 -27.75 -40.03
C SER A 314 7.22 -27.90 -40.85
N LYS A 315 6.07 -27.48 -40.31
CA LYS A 315 4.75 -27.65 -40.96
C LYS A 315 4.37 -26.54 -41.94
N ASN A 316 4.85 -25.32 -41.73
CA ASN A 316 4.48 -24.19 -42.60
C ASN A 316 5.29 -24.12 -43.90
N THR A 317 6.28 -25.01 -44.10
CA THR A 317 7.06 -25.05 -45.34
C THR A 317 6.49 -26.00 -46.41
N SER A 318 5.45 -26.79 -46.10
CA SER A 318 4.96 -27.83 -47.02
C SER A 318 3.66 -27.52 -47.78
N ASP A 319 2.88 -26.50 -47.41
CA ASP A 319 1.56 -26.28 -48.01
C ASP A 319 1.41 -24.94 -48.75
N ASN A 320 1.50 -25.03 -50.09
CA ASN A 320 0.68 -24.31 -51.07
C ASN A 320 0.80 -22.78 -51.27
N SER A 321 2.02 -22.24 -51.42
CA SER A 321 2.19 -21.01 -52.21
C SER A 321 3.12 -21.25 -53.42
N ASN A 322 2.53 -21.21 -54.61
CA ASN A 322 3.24 -21.16 -55.91
C ASN A 322 3.86 -19.77 -56.18
N ASP A 323 4.05 -18.94 -55.14
CA ASP A 323 4.65 -17.61 -55.28
C ASP A 323 6.17 -17.72 -55.22
N LYS A 324 6.77 -17.45 -56.38
CA LYS A 324 8.18 -17.61 -56.73
C LYS A 324 9.11 -16.52 -56.16
N ASP A 325 8.75 -15.87 -55.05
CA ASP A 325 9.61 -14.90 -54.38
C ASP A 325 10.44 -15.59 -53.28
N SER A 326 11.37 -16.42 -53.72
CA SER A 326 12.17 -17.36 -52.92
C SER A 326 13.35 -16.73 -52.16
N ASN A 327 13.25 -15.47 -51.72
CA ASN A 327 14.34 -14.79 -51.01
C ASN A 327 14.01 -14.42 -49.54
N ALA A 328 12.93 -14.96 -48.97
CA ALA A 328 12.67 -14.78 -47.54
C ALA A 328 13.80 -15.45 -46.73
N SER A 329 14.63 -14.64 -46.07
CA SER A 329 15.69 -15.11 -45.19
C SER A 329 15.11 -16.00 -44.08
N PRO A 330 15.86 -17.02 -43.62
CA PRO A 330 15.39 -17.88 -42.54
C PRO A 330 15.04 -17.02 -41.31
N PRO A 331 13.91 -17.32 -40.64
CA PRO A 331 13.43 -16.51 -39.53
C PRO A 331 14.46 -16.48 -38.40
N THR A 332 14.89 -15.27 -38.03
CA THR A 332 15.82 -15.07 -36.92
C THR A 332 15.16 -15.45 -35.58
N PRO A 333 15.88 -16.15 -34.68
CA PRO A 333 15.39 -16.46 -33.34
C PRO A 333 15.09 -15.17 -32.57
N PHE A 334 14.01 -15.18 -31.78
CA PHE A 334 13.67 -14.05 -30.93
C PHE A 334 14.52 -14.09 -29.66
N TYR A 335 15.27 -13.02 -29.43
CA TYR A 335 15.96 -12.77 -28.17
C TYR A 335 15.28 -11.61 -27.46
N MET A 336 15.05 -11.76 -26.15
CA MET A 336 14.55 -10.66 -25.32
C MET A 336 15.61 -9.54 -25.30
N PRO A 337 15.24 -8.27 -25.62
CA PRO A 337 16.15 -7.15 -25.47
C PRO A 337 16.66 -7.07 -24.03
N GLU A 338 17.94 -6.79 -23.89
CA GLU A 338 18.63 -6.76 -22.61
C GLU A 338 18.00 -5.74 -21.67
N VAL A 339 17.42 -4.64 -22.18
CA VAL A 339 16.71 -3.65 -21.36
C VAL A 339 15.53 -4.21 -20.56
N PHE A 340 15.02 -5.39 -20.93
CA PHE A 340 13.90 -6.05 -20.24
C PHE A 340 14.34 -7.23 -19.35
N TYR A 341 15.64 -7.43 -19.12
CA TYR A 341 16.15 -8.63 -18.45
C TYR A 341 15.60 -8.83 -17.02
N LEU A 342 15.30 -7.75 -16.29
CA LEU A 342 14.70 -7.83 -14.95
C LEU A 342 13.22 -8.22 -14.96
N ASN A 343 12.55 -8.08 -16.10
CA ASN A 343 11.11 -8.24 -16.24
C ASN A 343 10.72 -9.44 -17.12
N GLU A 344 11.66 -10.33 -17.44
CA GLU A 344 11.42 -11.47 -18.33
C GLU A 344 10.24 -12.35 -17.85
N SER A 345 10.19 -12.68 -16.56
CA SER A 345 9.10 -13.48 -15.99
C SER A 345 7.76 -12.77 -16.07
N SER A 346 7.72 -11.46 -15.81
CA SER A 346 6.49 -10.65 -15.89
C SER A 346 6.00 -10.53 -17.33
N ILE A 347 6.91 -10.32 -18.29
CA ILE A 347 6.61 -10.30 -19.72
C ILE A 347 6.05 -11.65 -20.17
N HIS A 348 6.65 -12.75 -19.71
CA HIS A 348 6.12 -14.09 -19.98
C HIS A 348 4.71 -14.27 -19.42
N GLY A 349 4.47 -13.81 -18.17
CA GLY A 349 3.14 -13.80 -17.57
C GLY A 349 2.11 -13.01 -18.39
N ILE A 350 2.45 -11.79 -18.82
CA ILE A 350 1.59 -10.96 -19.66
C ILE A 350 1.26 -11.67 -20.98
N ARG A 351 2.26 -12.24 -21.66
CA ARG A 351 2.09 -13.00 -22.90
C ARG A 351 1.15 -14.21 -22.72
N LEU A 352 1.34 -14.95 -21.63
CA LEU A 352 0.52 -16.11 -21.32
C LEU A 352 -0.92 -15.69 -21.05
N THR A 353 -1.13 -14.66 -20.22
CA THR A 353 -2.46 -14.12 -19.93
C THR A 353 -3.16 -13.64 -21.19
N THR A 354 -2.50 -12.86 -22.06
CA THR A 354 -3.12 -12.38 -23.30
C THR A 354 -3.47 -13.53 -24.24
N GLN A 355 -2.60 -14.54 -24.37
CA GLN A 355 -2.85 -15.73 -25.18
C GLN A 355 -4.05 -16.53 -24.65
N ILE A 356 -4.08 -16.84 -23.36
CA ILE A 356 -5.18 -17.56 -22.70
C ILE A 356 -6.48 -16.79 -22.86
N SER A 357 -6.46 -15.47 -22.67
CA SER A 357 -7.65 -14.63 -22.79
C SER A 357 -8.19 -14.56 -24.22
N VAL A 358 -7.32 -14.53 -25.25
CA VAL A 358 -7.75 -14.58 -26.65
C VAL A 358 -8.43 -15.91 -26.97
N VAL A 359 -7.77 -17.03 -26.63
CA VAL A 359 -8.31 -18.39 -26.86
C VAL A 359 -9.60 -18.59 -26.06
N GLY A 360 -9.57 -18.31 -24.77
CA GLY A 360 -10.70 -18.45 -23.86
C GLY A 360 -11.88 -17.58 -24.28
N SER A 361 -11.66 -16.35 -24.76
CA SER A 361 -12.76 -15.49 -25.25
C SER A 361 -13.38 -16.04 -26.53
N SER A 362 -12.57 -16.63 -27.42
CA SER A 362 -13.08 -17.35 -28.60
C SER A 362 -13.94 -18.54 -28.20
N LEU A 363 -13.48 -19.34 -27.24
CA LEU A 363 -14.21 -20.49 -26.72
C LEU A 363 -15.50 -20.08 -26.02
N ALA A 364 -15.48 -19.02 -25.20
CA ALA A 364 -16.66 -18.48 -24.55
C ALA A 364 -17.69 -17.95 -25.58
N LEU A 365 -17.23 -17.36 -26.68
CA LEU A 365 -18.10 -16.95 -27.78
C LEU A 365 -18.77 -18.15 -28.47
N HIS A 366 -18.03 -19.23 -28.68
CA HIS A 366 -18.60 -20.48 -29.22
C HIS A 366 -19.60 -21.10 -28.25
N ALA A 367 -19.28 -21.12 -26.95
CA ALA A 367 -20.16 -21.61 -25.90
C ALA A 367 -21.48 -20.83 -25.89
N SER A 368 -21.43 -19.49 -25.92
CA SER A 368 -22.62 -18.65 -25.96
C SER A 368 -23.40 -18.82 -27.26
N SER A 369 -22.72 -18.95 -28.40
CA SER A 369 -23.40 -19.17 -29.68
C SER A 369 -24.16 -20.50 -29.71
N SER A 370 -23.58 -21.54 -29.10
CA SER A 370 -24.22 -22.85 -28.97
C SER A 370 -25.32 -22.88 -27.91
N ALA A 371 -25.21 -22.07 -26.85
CA ALA A 371 -26.26 -21.94 -25.82
C ALA A 371 -27.55 -21.30 -26.36
N GLY A 372 -27.47 -20.56 -27.48
CA GLY A 372 -28.61 -19.91 -28.12
C GLY A 372 -28.67 -18.38 -27.91
N PRO A 373 -29.57 -17.69 -28.62
CA PRO A 373 -29.63 -16.23 -28.63
C PRO A 373 -29.97 -15.67 -27.24
N GLY A 374 -29.34 -14.55 -26.88
CA GLY A 374 -29.58 -13.84 -25.62
C GLY A 374 -28.72 -14.31 -24.44
N THR A 375 -28.10 -15.48 -24.51
CA THR A 375 -27.24 -16.04 -23.45
C THR A 375 -25.94 -15.24 -23.26
N GLY A 376 -25.43 -14.62 -24.33
CA GLY A 376 -24.19 -13.84 -24.31
C GLY A 376 -24.26 -12.58 -23.44
N ALA A 377 -25.45 -12.16 -22.99
CA ALA A 377 -25.59 -11.08 -22.02
C ALA A 377 -25.01 -11.47 -20.65
N LYS A 378 -25.08 -12.76 -20.27
CA LYS A 378 -24.54 -13.25 -18.99
C LYS A 378 -23.01 -13.16 -18.92
N LEU A 379 -22.33 -13.38 -20.05
CA LEU A 379 -20.87 -13.26 -20.14
C LEU A 379 -20.34 -11.82 -20.10
N LYS A 380 -21.24 -10.82 -20.13
CA LYS A 380 -20.90 -9.39 -20.10
C LYS A 380 -21.18 -8.74 -18.73
N GLN A 381 -21.67 -9.51 -17.78
CA GLN A 381 -21.92 -9.01 -16.42
C GLN A 381 -20.58 -8.84 -15.68
N ASP A 382 -20.51 -7.80 -14.87
CA ASP A 382 -19.39 -7.52 -13.97
C ASP A 382 -19.99 -7.09 -12.61
N PRO A 383 -19.89 -7.92 -11.55
CA PRO A 383 -19.25 -9.24 -11.53
C PRO A 383 -20.04 -10.32 -12.28
N LEU A 384 -19.37 -11.41 -12.66
CA LEU A 384 -20.02 -12.60 -13.24
C LEU A 384 -20.86 -13.34 -12.18
N GLU A 385 -21.92 -14.04 -12.63
CA GLU A 385 -22.67 -14.97 -11.76
C GLU A 385 -21.71 -16.05 -11.21
N PRO A 386 -21.76 -16.41 -9.91
CA PRO A 386 -20.78 -17.33 -9.31
C PRO A 386 -20.62 -18.66 -10.05
N ILE A 387 -21.70 -19.23 -10.57
CA ILE A 387 -21.66 -20.50 -11.33
C ILE A 387 -20.93 -20.33 -12.67
N VAL A 388 -21.09 -19.17 -13.32
CA VAL A 388 -20.37 -18.83 -14.55
C VAL A 388 -18.89 -18.60 -14.26
N GLU A 389 -18.58 -17.99 -13.11
CA GLU A 389 -17.21 -17.81 -12.63
C GLU A 389 -16.52 -19.15 -12.33
N ASP A 390 -17.21 -20.13 -11.74
CA ASP A 390 -16.67 -21.47 -11.54
C ASP A 390 -16.32 -22.15 -12.88
N CYS A 391 -17.22 -22.06 -13.87
CA CYS A 391 -16.96 -22.56 -15.22
C CYS A 391 -15.78 -21.83 -15.90
N ARG A 392 -15.64 -20.52 -15.66
CA ARG A 392 -14.51 -19.73 -16.14
C ARG A 392 -13.19 -20.23 -15.57
N MET A 393 -13.13 -20.44 -14.25
CA MET A 393 -11.94 -20.95 -13.58
C MET A 393 -11.59 -22.37 -14.04
N ASN A 394 -12.59 -23.23 -14.26
CA ASN A 394 -12.39 -24.57 -14.83
C ASN A 394 -11.81 -24.51 -16.25
N LEU A 395 -12.32 -23.59 -17.10
CA LEU A 395 -11.80 -23.39 -18.45
C LEU A 395 -10.36 -22.88 -18.44
N ILE A 396 -10.03 -21.92 -17.56
CA ILE A 396 -8.66 -21.43 -17.37
C ILE A 396 -7.73 -22.58 -16.96
N HIS A 397 -8.16 -23.41 -16.00
CA HIS A 397 -7.38 -24.55 -15.54
C HIS A 397 -7.17 -25.59 -16.65
N ALA A 398 -8.22 -25.92 -17.40
CA ALA A 398 -8.14 -26.83 -18.54
C ALA A 398 -7.15 -26.33 -19.59
N MET A 399 -7.18 -25.04 -19.94
CA MET A 399 -6.23 -24.44 -20.89
C MET A 399 -4.79 -24.37 -20.35
N GLY A 400 -4.61 -24.19 -19.04
CA GLY A 400 -3.30 -24.13 -18.39
C GLY A 400 -2.57 -25.48 -18.33
N ASN A 401 -3.30 -26.60 -18.37
CA ASN A 401 -2.75 -27.96 -18.24
C ASN A 401 -2.18 -28.53 -19.55
N LYS A 402 -1.53 -27.71 -20.39
CA LYS A 402 -0.99 -28.14 -21.70
C LYS A 402 0.06 -29.27 -21.61
N MET A 403 0.68 -29.47 -20.44
CA MET A 403 1.75 -30.47 -20.23
C MET A 403 1.23 -31.86 -19.86
N VAL A 404 -0.08 -32.02 -19.63
CA VAL A 404 -0.65 -33.30 -19.17
C VAL A 404 -1.29 -34.04 -20.34
N GLY A 405 -0.57 -35.02 -20.89
CA GLY A 405 -1.12 -35.97 -21.84
C GLY A 405 -0.91 -35.64 -23.32
N SER A 406 -1.69 -36.31 -24.17
CA SER A 406 -1.70 -36.10 -25.62
C SER A 406 -2.47 -34.82 -26.00
N GLN A 407 -2.20 -34.28 -27.19
CA GLN A 407 -2.95 -33.13 -27.74
C GLN A 407 -4.47 -33.40 -27.77
N GLU A 408 -4.88 -34.65 -28.03
CA GLU A 408 -6.28 -35.05 -28.04
C GLU A 408 -6.89 -35.03 -26.63
N GLU A 409 -6.18 -35.50 -25.61
CA GLU A 409 -6.61 -35.44 -24.21
C GLU A 409 -6.77 -33.98 -23.74
N TYR A 410 -5.82 -33.11 -24.13
CA TYR A 410 -5.90 -31.68 -23.85
C TYR A 410 -7.10 -31.01 -24.56
N GLU A 411 -7.30 -31.28 -25.86
CA GLU A 411 -8.46 -30.78 -26.61
C GLU A 411 -9.79 -31.28 -26.00
N ASN A 412 -9.83 -32.52 -25.51
CA ASN A 412 -11.00 -33.10 -24.85
C ASN A 412 -11.29 -32.42 -23.50
N ALA A 413 -10.29 -32.21 -22.65
CA ALA A 413 -10.46 -31.52 -21.36
C ALA A 413 -10.98 -30.08 -21.54
N VAL A 414 -10.45 -29.35 -22.53
CA VAL A 414 -10.96 -28.02 -22.87
C VAL A 414 -12.39 -28.10 -23.43
N THR A 415 -12.69 -29.10 -24.26
CA THR A 415 -14.04 -29.32 -24.79
C THR A 415 -15.05 -29.56 -23.66
N GLU A 416 -14.71 -30.37 -22.66
CA GLU A 416 -15.56 -30.62 -21.48
C GLU A 416 -15.85 -29.32 -20.72
N ALA A 417 -14.83 -28.53 -20.40
CA ALA A 417 -15.02 -27.24 -19.72
C ALA A 417 -15.90 -26.26 -20.52
N VAL A 418 -15.77 -26.24 -21.85
CA VAL A 418 -16.60 -25.40 -22.73
C VAL A 418 -18.05 -25.90 -22.78
N VAL A 419 -18.26 -27.21 -22.77
CA VAL A 419 -19.60 -27.82 -22.69
C VAL A 419 -20.27 -27.47 -21.36
N ASP A 420 -19.55 -27.58 -20.24
CA ASP A 420 -20.06 -27.21 -18.91
C ASP A 420 -20.50 -25.75 -18.90
N LEU A 421 -19.67 -24.84 -19.43
CA LEU A 421 -20.03 -23.43 -19.60
C LEU A 421 -21.30 -23.27 -20.45
N THR A 422 -21.42 -23.97 -21.59
CA THR A 422 -22.63 -23.91 -22.43
C THR A 422 -23.88 -24.39 -21.70
N THR A 423 -23.78 -25.46 -20.89
CA THR A 423 -24.92 -25.98 -20.12
C THR A 423 -25.36 -25.03 -19.00
N VAL A 424 -24.42 -24.33 -18.35
CA VAL A 424 -24.74 -23.28 -17.36
C VAL A 424 -25.41 -22.08 -18.03
N LEU A 425 -24.98 -21.71 -19.24
CA LEU A 425 -25.59 -20.62 -20.00
C LEU A 425 -27.01 -20.95 -20.46
N ASN A 426 -27.28 -22.21 -20.81
CA ASN A 426 -28.61 -22.71 -21.18
C ASN A 426 -28.89 -24.10 -20.60
N SER A 427 -29.50 -24.15 -19.42
CA SER A 427 -29.85 -25.38 -18.72
C SER A 427 -30.90 -26.23 -19.43
N SER A 428 -31.71 -25.64 -20.33
CA SER A 428 -32.74 -26.40 -21.07
C SER A 428 -32.15 -27.45 -22.02
N ILE A 429 -30.87 -27.32 -22.39
CA ILE A 429 -30.15 -28.30 -23.23
C ILE A 429 -30.05 -29.66 -22.51
N LEU A 430 -30.02 -29.67 -21.18
CA LEU A 430 -29.94 -30.91 -20.39
C LEU A 430 -31.22 -31.75 -20.45
N GLU A 431 -32.35 -31.16 -20.84
CA GLU A 431 -33.63 -31.88 -20.95
C GLU A 431 -33.71 -32.72 -22.24
N ASN A 432 -32.80 -32.50 -23.20
CA ASN A 432 -32.79 -33.19 -24.48
C ASN A 432 -31.41 -33.82 -24.76
N GLU A 433 -31.28 -35.13 -24.50
CA GLU A 433 -30.04 -35.88 -24.69
C GLU A 433 -29.48 -35.82 -26.13
N GLU A 434 -30.36 -35.83 -27.13
CA GLU A 434 -29.97 -35.75 -28.54
C GLU A 434 -29.37 -34.37 -28.86
N ALA A 435 -30.02 -33.30 -28.41
CA ALA A 435 -29.50 -31.94 -28.56
C ALA A 435 -28.16 -31.74 -27.84
N LEU A 436 -27.98 -32.35 -26.67
CA LEU A 436 -26.72 -32.31 -25.92
C LEU A 436 -25.59 -33.03 -26.68
N ALA A 437 -25.86 -34.18 -27.28
CA ALA A 437 -24.87 -34.94 -28.07
C ALA A 437 -24.43 -34.16 -29.32
N ASP A 438 -25.37 -33.58 -30.06
CA ASP A 438 -25.09 -32.76 -31.23
C ASP A 438 -24.27 -31.51 -30.88
N MET A 439 -24.65 -30.83 -29.79
CA MET A 439 -23.92 -29.67 -29.28
C MET A 439 -22.48 -30.03 -28.91
N LYS A 440 -22.26 -31.14 -28.19
CA LYS A 440 -20.92 -31.63 -27.84
C LYS A 440 -20.06 -31.87 -29.07
N MET A 441 -20.62 -32.51 -30.11
CA MET A 441 -19.90 -32.76 -31.37
C MET A 441 -19.53 -31.45 -32.08
N ILE A 442 -20.45 -30.49 -32.16
CA ILE A 442 -20.21 -29.19 -32.81
C ILE A 442 -19.16 -28.39 -32.05
N LEU A 443 -19.26 -28.34 -30.72
CA LEU A 443 -18.30 -27.64 -29.87
C LEU A 443 -16.93 -28.30 -29.94
N GLY A 444 -16.81 -29.63 -29.90
CA GLY A 444 -15.52 -30.31 -30.02
C GLY A 444 -14.77 -29.95 -31.30
N LYS A 445 -15.47 -29.84 -32.43
CA LYS A 445 -14.87 -29.38 -33.71
C LYS A 445 -14.38 -27.93 -33.62
N LYS A 446 -15.18 -27.03 -33.02
CA LYS A 446 -14.82 -25.62 -32.86
C LYS A 446 -13.65 -25.45 -31.89
N VAL A 447 -13.69 -26.11 -30.74
CA VAL A 447 -12.61 -26.15 -29.74
C VAL A 447 -11.33 -26.63 -30.40
N SER A 448 -11.35 -27.74 -31.12
CA SER A 448 -10.19 -28.25 -31.86
C SER A 448 -9.63 -27.20 -32.85
N ALA A 449 -10.51 -26.53 -33.60
CA ALA A 449 -10.10 -25.49 -34.55
C ALA A 449 -9.47 -24.27 -33.83
N THR A 450 -10.03 -23.87 -32.69
CA THR A 450 -9.53 -22.79 -31.83
C THR A 450 -8.17 -23.17 -31.22
N MET A 451 -8.03 -24.34 -30.59
CA MET A 451 -6.78 -24.79 -29.97
C MET A 451 -5.64 -24.96 -30.99
N ARG A 452 -5.98 -25.26 -32.24
CA ARG A 452 -5.02 -25.36 -33.35
C ARG A 452 -4.73 -24.02 -34.06
N GLY A 453 -5.35 -22.92 -33.63
CA GLY A 453 -5.15 -21.60 -34.22
C GLY A 453 -5.74 -21.43 -35.64
N THR A 454 -6.54 -22.38 -36.09
CA THR A 454 -7.18 -22.36 -37.43
C THR A 454 -8.51 -21.61 -37.44
N ASP A 455 -9.03 -21.29 -36.26
CA ASP A 455 -10.27 -20.52 -36.10
C ASP A 455 -10.08 -19.04 -36.47
N PRO A 456 -10.83 -18.49 -37.45
CA PRO A 456 -10.72 -17.08 -37.83
C PRO A 456 -11.07 -16.11 -36.69
N VAL A 457 -11.85 -16.53 -35.69
CA VAL A 457 -12.19 -15.72 -34.52
C VAL A 457 -10.94 -15.38 -33.71
N ILE A 458 -9.97 -16.30 -33.59
CA ILE A 458 -8.71 -16.04 -32.88
C ILE A 458 -7.96 -14.89 -33.54
N LYS A 459 -7.82 -14.89 -34.87
CA LYS A 459 -7.10 -13.83 -35.58
C LYS A 459 -7.77 -12.47 -35.39
N LEU A 460 -9.10 -12.45 -35.39
CA LEU A 460 -9.86 -11.23 -35.12
C LEU A 460 -9.63 -10.73 -33.69
N LEU A 461 -9.69 -11.62 -32.70
CA LEU A 461 -9.47 -11.27 -31.30
C LEU A 461 -8.02 -10.86 -31.04
N ASP A 462 -7.03 -11.56 -31.57
CA ASP A 462 -5.61 -11.19 -31.45
C ASP A 462 -5.35 -9.76 -31.97
N ASN A 463 -5.91 -9.42 -33.14
CA ASN A 463 -5.81 -8.08 -33.68
C ASN A 463 -6.47 -7.02 -32.78
N ARG A 464 -7.63 -7.32 -32.20
CA ARG A 464 -8.30 -6.41 -31.25
C ARG A 464 -7.49 -6.25 -29.97
N MET A 465 -6.93 -7.34 -29.44
CA MET A 465 -6.09 -7.34 -28.25
C MET A 465 -4.88 -6.43 -28.45
N ARG A 466 -4.15 -6.57 -29.57
CA ARG A 466 -3.03 -5.69 -29.92
C ARG A 466 -3.45 -4.22 -29.98
N ASN A 467 -4.58 -3.92 -30.63
CA ASN A 467 -5.06 -2.55 -30.74
C ASN A 467 -5.38 -1.93 -29.38
N ILE A 468 -6.07 -2.67 -28.50
CA ILE A 468 -6.35 -2.21 -27.13
C ILE A 468 -5.03 -1.96 -26.38
N PHE A 469 -4.06 -2.87 -26.49
CA PHE A 469 -2.75 -2.68 -25.84
C PHE A 469 -2.01 -1.43 -26.36
N ARG A 470 -2.00 -1.20 -27.69
CA ARG A 470 -1.38 0.00 -28.30
C ARG A 470 -2.04 1.29 -27.82
N GLU A 471 -3.36 1.29 -27.70
CA GLU A 471 -4.12 2.46 -27.26
C GLU A 471 -3.88 2.74 -25.77
N MET A 472 -4.06 1.73 -24.91
CA MET A 472 -4.01 1.91 -23.46
C MET A 472 -2.60 2.15 -22.91
N ILE A 473 -1.55 1.61 -23.53
CA ILE A 473 -0.18 1.76 -23.02
C ILE A 473 0.37 3.19 -23.16
N VAL A 474 -0.21 3.99 -24.05
CA VAL A 474 0.16 5.40 -24.28
C VAL A 474 -0.77 6.36 -23.53
N ILE A 475 -1.86 5.86 -22.94
CA ILE A 475 -2.75 6.70 -22.15
C ILE A 475 -2.01 7.15 -20.90
N ASP A 476 -1.89 8.47 -20.76
CA ASP A 476 -1.58 9.11 -19.48
C ASP A 476 -2.89 9.18 -18.67
N PRO A 477 -3.06 8.35 -17.64
CA PRO A 477 -4.33 8.27 -16.92
C PRO A 477 -4.59 9.53 -16.09
N ARG A 478 -3.54 10.31 -15.77
CA ARG A 478 -3.67 11.61 -15.11
C ARG A 478 -4.48 12.58 -15.99
N LYS A 479 -4.32 12.49 -17.32
CA LYS A 479 -5.10 13.27 -18.29
C LYS A 479 -6.53 12.76 -18.44
N VAL A 480 -6.78 11.47 -18.18
CA VAL A 480 -8.13 10.89 -18.26
C VAL A 480 -8.98 11.35 -17.07
N SER A 481 -8.42 11.31 -15.85
CA SER A 481 -9.12 11.78 -14.65
C SER A 481 -9.47 13.27 -14.74
N GLN A 482 -8.59 14.09 -15.33
CA GLN A 482 -8.86 15.52 -15.54
C GLN A 482 -10.00 15.78 -16.53
N LYS A 483 -10.16 14.95 -17.57
CA LYS A 483 -11.25 15.11 -18.55
C LYS A 483 -12.61 14.65 -18.01
N GLN A 484 -12.65 13.72 -17.05
CA GLN A 484 -13.89 13.26 -16.42
C GLN A 484 -14.31 14.12 -15.21
N GLN A 485 -13.42 14.96 -14.69
CA GLN A 485 -13.68 15.87 -13.58
C GLN A 485 -13.99 17.32 -14.00
N ALA A 486 -14.61 17.55 -15.17
CA ALA A 486 -15.34 18.81 -15.33
C ALA A 486 -16.52 18.78 -14.35
N PRO A 487 -16.51 19.57 -13.26
CA PRO A 487 -17.58 19.50 -12.28
C PRO A 487 -18.86 19.96 -12.97
N THR A 488 -19.85 19.08 -13.08
CA THR A 488 -21.17 19.43 -13.63
C THR A 488 -21.93 20.45 -12.75
N SER A 489 -21.34 20.84 -11.61
CA SER A 489 -21.80 21.88 -10.71
C SER A 489 -20.61 22.71 -10.22
N MET A 490 -20.57 24.00 -10.59
CA MET A 490 -19.65 24.98 -10.00
C MET A 490 -20.07 25.24 -8.55
N LYS A 491 -19.57 24.47 -7.59
CA LYS A 491 -19.61 24.87 -6.18
C LYS A 491 -18.45 25.82 -5.91
N SER A 492 -18.74 27.12 -5.87
CA SER A 492 -17.83 28.13 -5.33
C SER A 492 -17.71 27.92 -3.83
N GLY A 493 -16.62 27.30 -3.38
CA GLY A 493 -16.30 27.15 -1.98
C GLY A 493 -14.84 26.80 -1.86
N VAL A 494 -14.08 27.67 -1.20
CA VAL A 494 -12.66 27.54 -0.87
C VAL A 494 -12.41 26.15 -0.29
N MET A 495 -11.90 25.23 -1.10
CA MET A 495 -11.37 23.97 -0.60
C MET A 495 -9.91 24.21 -0.22
N ASN A 496 -9.68 24.39 1.08
CA ASN A 496 -8.38 24.16 1.69
C ASN A 496 -8.03 22.68 1.44
N SER A 497 -7.42 22.41 0.30
CA SER A 497 -6.84 21.11 -0.02
C SER A 497 -5.52 21.05 0.75
N ALA A 498 -5.60 20.52 1.96
CA ALA A 498 -4.42 19.99 2.63
C ALA A 498 -3.71 19.03 1.65
N PRO A 499 -2.36 19.01 1.61
CA PRO A 499 -1.62 18.04 0.82
C PRO A 499 -1.98 16.64 1.34
N SER A 500 -2.93 15.98 0.68
CA SER A 500 -3.31 14.62 0.98
C SER A 500 -2.08 13.74 0.76
N ASN A 501 -1.76 12.92 1.76
CA ASN A 501 -0.73 11.89 1.67
C ASN A 501 -0.76 11.19 0.30
N ASN A 502 0.31 11.40 -0.49
CA ASN A 502 0.49 10.89 -1.86
C ASN A 502 0.36 9.35 -2.00
N GLN A 503 0.28 8.61 -0.89
CA GLN A 503 0.07 7.17 -0.90
C GLN A 503 -1.34 6.78 -1.37
N GLY A 504 -2.37 7.60 -1.10
CA GLY A 504 -3.72 7.35 -1.61
C GLY A 504 -3.85 7.53 -3.13
N ASP A 505 -2.95 8.31 -3.72
CA ASP A 505 -3.03 8.65 -5.16
C ASP A 505 -2.60 7.50 -6.06
N ASN A 506 -1.65 6.65 -5.63
CA ASN A 506 -1.18 5.52 -6.44
C ASN A 506 -2.21 4.39 -6.51
N ASP A 507 -2.85 4.03 -5.39
CA ASP A 507 -3.89 3.00 -5.40
C ASP A 507 -5.13 3.49 -6.14
N SER A 508 -5.50 4.76 -5.96
CA SER A 508 -6.54 5.43 -6.74
C SER A 508 -6.22 5.41 -8.23
N TYR A 509 -4.97 5.69 -8.61
CA TYR A 509 -4.49 5.64 -9.99
C TYR A 509 -4.61 4.23 -10.59
N ARG A 510 -4.10 3.20 -9.89
CA ARG A 510 -4.13 1.81 -10.38
C ARG A 510 -5.56 1.33 -10.55
N ALA A 511 -6.43 1.63 -9.59
CA ALA A 511 -7.86 1.31 -9.68
C ALA A 511 -8.52 2.02 -10.89
N ALA A 512 -8.30 3.32 -11.05
CA ALA A 512 -8.86 4.09 -12.16
C ALA A 512 -8.36 3.59 -13.53
N PHE A 513 -7.06 3.29 -13.65
CA PHE A 513 -6.47 2.74 -14.87
C PHE A 513 -7.06 1.37 -15.22
N LYS A 514 -7.16 0.47 -14.24
CA LYS A 514 -7.78 -0.85 -14.44
C LYS A 514 -9.24 -0.72 -14.90
N GLU A 515 -10.02 0.15 -14.28
CA GLU A 515 -11.41 0.39 -14.68
C GLU A 515 -11.57 0.91 -16.12
N ILE A 516 -10.66 1.77 -16.58
CA ILE A 516 -10.63 2.21 -17.98
C ILE A 516 -10.30 1.02 -18.90
N CYS A 517 -9.26 0.25 -18.57
CA CYS A 517 -8.84 -0.89 -19.38
C CYS A 517 -9.91 -1.97 -19.46
N LYS A 518 -10.57 -2.30 -18.34
CA LYS A 518 -11.69 -3.25 -18.30
C LYS A 518 -12.80 -2.84 -19.27
N LYS A 519 -13.19 -1.56 -19.27
CA LYS A 519 -14.22 -1.05 -20.18
C LYS A 519 -13.82 -1.23 -21.64
N GLU A 520 -12.56 -0.99 -21.99
CA GLU A 520 -12.08 -1.20 -23.36
C GLU A 520 -12.00 -2.70 -23.73
N PHE A 521 -11.59 -3.57 -22.81
CA PHE A 521 -11.62 -5.02 -23.02
C PHE A 521 -13.04 -5.56 -23.21
N VAL A 522 -14.00 -5.11 -22.42
CA VAL A 522 -15.43 -5.45 -22.58
C VAL A 522 -15.94 -5.01 -23.95
N LYS A 523 -15.61 -3.79 -24.39
CA LYS A 523 -15.96 -3.32 -25.75
C LYS A 523 -15.29 -4.15 -26.85
N GLY A 524 -14.05 -4.58 -26.63
CA GLY A 524 -13.28 -5.44 -27.54
C GLY A 524 -13.81 -6.87 -27.69
N GLY A 525 -14.68 -7.31 -26.78
CA GLY A 525 -15.21 -8.68 -26.73
C GLY A 525 -14.47 -9.60 -25.76
N PHE A 526 -13.73 -9.05 -24.80
CA PHE A 526 -12.98 -9.78 -23.78
C PHE A 526 -13.60 -9.67 -22.39
N SER A 527 -14.93 -9.53 -22.30
CA SER A 527 -15.60 -9.36 -21.00
C SER A 527 -15.32 -10.50 -20.02
N PHE A 528 -15.16 -11.72 -20.52
CA PHE A 528 -14.87 -12.92 -19.72
C PHE A 528 -13.47 -12.92 -19.08
N TYR A 529 -12.55 -12.05 -19.54
CA TYR A 529 -11.18 -11.95 -19.02
C TYR A 529 -10.77 -10.50 -18.74
N ALA A 530 -11.75 -9.60 -18.58
CA ALA A 530 -11.48 -8.17 -18.54
C ALA A 530 -10.62 -7.77 -17.33
N GLU A 531 -10.79 -8.43 -16.18
CA GLU A 531 -9.99 -8.18 -14.97
C GLU A 531 -8.52 -8.57 -15.19
N GLU A 532 -8.25 -9.82 -15.59
CA GLU A 532 -6.89 -10.32 -15.78
C GLU A 532 -6.14 -9.54 -16.85
N LEU A 533 -6.85 -9.14 -17.91
CA LEU A 533 -6.29 -8.31 -18.97
C LEU A 533 -6.01 -6.88 -18.49
N ALA A 534 -6.86 -6.31 -17.63
CA ALA A 534 -6.61 -5.01 -17.02
C ALA A 534 -5.40 -5.04 -16.07
N GLU A 535 -5.16 -6.15 -15.37
CA GLU A 535 -3.95 -6.33 -14.57
C GLU A 535 -2.71 -6.53 -15.44
N ALA A 536 -2.81 -7.36 -16.48
CA ALA A 536 -1.71 -7.62 -17.41
C ALA A 536 -1.26 -6.33 -18.12
N ILE A 537 -2.21 -5.48 -18.53
CA ILE A 537 -1.87 -4.22 -19.19
C ILE A 537 -1.31 -3.16 -18.22
N LEU A 538 -1.77 -3.13 -16.97
CA LEU A 538 -1.18 -2.30 -15.93
C LEU A 538 0.28 -2.69 -15.69
N MET A 539 0.54 -4.00 -15.56
CA MET A 539 1.89 -4.53 -15.42
C MET A 539 2.75 -4.19 -16.65
N ALA A 540 2.20 -4.34 -17.86
CA ALA A 540 2.89 -3.98 -19.10
C ALA A 540 3.26 -2.49 -19.15
N HIS A 541 2.33 -1.63 -18.72
CA HIS A 541 2.55 -0.18 -18.65
C HIS A 541 3.64 0.15 -17.62
N GLU A 542 3.61 -0.44 -16.43
CA GLU A 542 4.62 -0.22 -15.37
C GLU A 542 6.02 -0.66 -15.80
N ILE A 543 6.15 -1.81 -16.48
CA ILE A 543 7.44 -2.27 -17.01
C ILE A 543 7.97 -1.29 -18.05
N MET A 544 7.12 -0.83 -18.97
CA MET A 544 7.55 0.11 -20.01
C MET A 544 7.93 1.47 -19.42
N GLN A 545 7.14 2.00 -18.48
CA GLN A 545 7.46 3.25 -17.77
C GLN A 545 8.81 3.15 -17.06
N LEU A 546 9.04 2.09 -16.29
CA LEU A 546 10.33 1.87 -15.63
C LEU A 546 11.47 1.77 -16.65
N THR A 547 11.25 1.10 -17.77
CA THR A 547 12.26 0.98 -18.83
C THR A 547 12.59 2.34 -19.45
N LEU A 548 11.59 3.18 -19.72
CA LEU A 548 11.80 4.54 -20.23
C LEU A 548 12.43 5.45 -19.18
N ASP A 549 12.04 5.33 -17.92
CA ASP A 549 12.61 6.10 -16.83
C ASP A 549 14.08 5.79 -16.64
N VAL A 550 14.48 4.52 -16.73
CA VAL A 550 15.88 4.11 -16.55
C VAL A 550 16.69 4.32 -17.84
N HIS A 551 16.19 3.84 -18.97
CA HIS A 551 16.94 3.71 -20.23
C HIS A 551 16.47 4.65 -21.35
N GLY A 552 15.42 5.46 -21.18
CA GLY A 552 14.75 6.18 -22.26
C GLY A 552 15.65 7.10 -23.09
N SER A 553 16.46 7.95 -22.44
CA SER A 553 17.39 8.85 -23.16
C SER A 553 18.48 8.08 -23.92
N TRP A 554 18.91 6.94 -23.39
CA TRP A 554 19.87 6.06 -24.04
C TRP A 554 19.23 5.29 -25.21
N LEU A 555 17.98 4.82 -25.04
CA LEU A 555 17.20 4.15 -26.10
C LEU A 555 16.92 5.09 -27.27
N ASP A 556 16.54 6.34 -27.02
CA ASP A 556 16.31 7.33 -28.08
C ASP A 556 17.59 7.62 -28.87
N LYS A 557 18.71 7.80 -28.16
CA LYS A 557 20.03 7.99 -28.80
C LYS A 557 20.42 6.76 -29.64
N ALA A 558 20.29 5.56 -29.08
CA ALA A 558 20.57 4.30 -29.77
C ALA A 558 19.72 4.16 -31.04
N PHE A 559 18.42 4.44 -30.93
CA PHE A 559 17.49 4.42 -32.05
C PHE A 559 17.93 5.39 -33.16
N CYS A 560 18.26 6.64 -32.82
CA CYS A 560 18.79 7.62 -33.77
C CYS A 560 20.10 7.19 -34.43
N ASP A 561 21.01 6.59 -33.68
CA ASP A 561 22.31 6.19 -34.20
C ASP A 561 22.20 4.98 -35.14
N ILE A 562 21.30 4.03 -34.86
CA ILE A 562 20.98 2.92 -35.77
C ILE A 562 20.29 3.44 -37.04
N ALA A 563 19.32 4.36 -36.90
CA ALA A 563 18.58 4.92 -38.03
C ALA A 563 19.43 5.74 -39.01
N LYS A 564 20.60 6.25 -38.59
CA LYS A 564 21.57 6.93 -39.49
C LYS A 564 22.42 5.97 -40.30
N VAL A 565 22.55 4.73 -39.85
CA VAL A 565 23.40 3.70 -40.47
C VAL A 565 22.59 2.83 -41.43
N ALA A 566 21.31 2.61 -41.12
CA ALA A 566 20.32 2.06 -42.04
C ALA A 566 20.08 3.03 -43.21
#